data_AF-A0A2D4PHI4-F1
#
_entry.id   AF-A0A2D4PHI4-F1
#
_cell.length_a   1.000
_cell.length_b   1.000
_cell.length_c   1.000
_cell.angle_alpha   90.00
_cell.angle_beta   90.00
_cell.angle_gamma   90.00
#
_symmetry.space_group_name_H-M   'P 1'
#
loop_
_entity.id
_entity.type
_entity.pdbx_description
1 polymer ?
#
loop_
_entity_poly.entity_id
_entity_poly.type
_entity_poly.pdbx_seq_one_letter_code
_entity_poly.pdbx_strand_id
1 'polypeptide(L)'
;GAAFGRLMGESMAAWFPDGIHTDSNIYRIVPGGYAVVGAAALSGAVTHTVSTAVIVFELTGQISHILPVMIAVILANAVAQSLQPSLYDSIIRIKKLPYLPELGWGHQEKYNVRVEDIMVRDVRYITLNCRYRDLQDVLHSTKMKSLALVESAGKRKGWASRWEGGSCRTC
;
A
#
# COMPACT_ATOMS: atom_id res chain seq x y z
N GLY A 1 -8.49 -14.46 15.29
CA GLY A 1 -7.39 -13.94 16.12
C GLY A 1 -7.70 -14.07 17.60
N ALA A 2 -8.49 -13.15 18.15
CA ALA A 2 -8.75 -13.08 19.60
C ALA A 2 -9.30 -14.36 20.24
N ALA A 3 -10.32 -14.97 19.60
CA ALA A 3 -10.92 -16.21 20.10
C ALA A 3 -9.90 -17.37 20.16
N PHE A 4 -9.06 -17.49 19.13
CA PHE A 4 -8.01 -18.50 19.08
C PHE A 4 -6.92 -18.25 20.14
N GLY A 5 -6.50 -16.99 20.30
CA GLY A 5 -5.57 -16.59 21.36
C GLY A 5 -6.12 -16.89 22.76
N ARG A 6 -7.43 -16.67 22.98
CA ARG A 6 -8.09 -17.00 24.24
C ARG A 6 -8.16 -18.51 24.46
N LEU A 7 -8.52 -19.28 23.44
CA LEU A 7 -8.53 -20.75 23.51
C LEU A 7 -7.15 -21.30 23.87
N MET A 8 -6.09 -20.79 23.25
CA MET A 8 -4.71 -21.16 23.57
C MET A 8 -4.34 -20.77 25.02
N GLY A 9 -4.72 -19.56 25.46
CA GLY A 9 -4.48 -19.11 26.84
C GLY A 9 -5.19 -19.99 27.88
N GLU A 10 -6.44 -20.36 27.66
CA GLU A 10 -7.20 -21.26 28.54
C GLU A 10 -6.63 -22.69 28.50
N SER A 11 -6.20 -23.19 27.33
CA SER A 11 -5.55 -24.51 27.25
C SER A 11 -4.21 -24.56 27.98
N MET A 12 -3.44 -23.46 27.95
CA MET A 12 -2.17 -23.36 28.68
C MET A 12 -2.40 -23.33 30.20
N ALA A 13 -3.47 -22.65 30.63
CA ALA A 13 -3.90 -22.64 32.03
C ALA A 13 -4.39 -24.02 32.51
N ALA A 14 -5.04 -24.80 31.63
CA ALA A 14 -5.50 -26.14 31.94
C ALA A 14 -4.37 -27.18 32.01
N TRP A 15 -3.33 -27.03 31.17
CA TRP A 15 -2.19 -27.96 31.13
C TRP A 15 -1.20 -27.73 32.27
N PHE A 16 -1.04 -26.48 32.73
CA PHE A 16 -0.18 -26.14 33.88
C PHE A 16 -1.02 -25.59 35.06
N PRO A 17 -1.79 -26.46 35.75
CA PRO A 17 -2.66 -26.05 36.85
C PRO A 17 -1.89 -25.52 38.07
N ASP A 18 -0.63 -25.90 38.23
CA ASP A 18 0.27 -25.47 39.31
C ASP A 18 0.99 -24.14 39.01
N GLY A 19 0.85 -23.57 37.81
CA GLY A 19 1.60 -22.37 37.42
C GLY A 19 3.11 -22.62 37.31
N ILE A 20 3.82 -21.71 36.63
CA ILE A 20 5.28 -21.79 36.49
C ILE A 20 5.90 -21.53 37.88
N HIS A 21 6.22 -22.60 38.60
CA HIS A 21 6.92 -22.52 39.88
C HIS A 21 8.36 -22.08 39.62
N THR A 22 8.62 -20.78 39.70
CA THR A 22 9.96 -20.22 39.85
C THR A 22 10.01 -19.53 41.22
N ASP A 23 10.38 -20.34 42.22
CA ASP A 23 11.08 -20.00 43.46
C ASP A 23 10.63 -18.86 44.39
N SER A 24 9.47 -18.21 44.20
CA SER A 24 8.74 -17.38 45.20
C SER A 24 7.73 -16.40 44.60
N ASN A 25 7.56 -16.36 43.26
CA ASN A 25 6.67 -15.41 42.62
C ASN A 25 5.67 -16.12 41.69
N ILE A 26 4.38 -16.07 42.03
CA ILE A 26 3.31 -16.69 41.25
C ILE A 26 3.00 -15.81 40.04
N TYR A 27 3.56 -16.14 38.87
CA TYR A 27 3.16 -15.49 37.63
C TYR A 27 1.84 -16.09 37.13
N ARG A 28 0.74 -15.45 37.49
CA ARG A 28 -0.59 -15.83 36.99
C ARG A 28 -0.67 -15.56 35.49
N ILE A 29 -0.84 -16.63 34.70
CA ILE A 29 -1.10 -16.54 33.26
C ILE A 29 -2.44 -15.79 33.08
N VAL A 30 -2.40 -14.62 32.44
CA VAL A 30 -3.61 -13.84 32.14
C VAL A 30 -4.07 -14.24 30.73
N PRO A 31 -5.15 -15.03 30.57
CA PRO A 31 -5.63 -15.47 29.26
C PRO A 31 -6.05 -14.30 28.36
N GLY A 32 -6.37 -13.15 28.96
CA GLY A 32 -6.62 -11.89 28.25
C GLY A 32 -5.42 -11.43 27.40
N GLY A 33 -4.19 -11.59 27.89
CA GLY A 33 -2.98 -11.23 27.13
C GLY A 33 -2.83 -12.08 25.86
N TYR A 34 -3.06 -13.39 25.96
CA TYR A 34 -3.00 -14.31 24.82
C TYR A 34 -4.08 -14.01 23.79
N ALA A 35 -5.30 -13.64 24.22
CA ALA A 35 -6.37 -13.21 23.33
C ALA A 35 -5.95 -11.97 22.52
N VAL A 36 -5.37 -10.98 23.18
CA VAL A 36 -4.93 -9.73 22.55
C VAL A 36 -3.80 -9.97 21.55
N VAL A 37 -2.79 -10.78 21.92
CA VAL A 37 -1.69 -11.17 21.02
C VAL A 37 -2.20 -11.94 19.81
N GLY A 38 -3.11 -12.91 20.01
CA GLY A 38 -3.71 -13.66 18.91
C GLY A 38 -4.55 -12.78 17.98
N ALA A 39 -5.16 -11.71 18.49
CA ALA A 39 -5.83 -10.71 17.68
C ALA A 39 -4.82 -9.92 16.81
N ALA A 40 -3.75 -9.42 17.43
CA ALA A 40 -2.70 -8.64 16.76
C ALA A 40 -2.00 -9.46 15.66
N ALA A 41 -1.62 -10.69 15.97
CA ALA A 41 -0.88 -11.57 15.07
C ALA A 41 -1.70 -11.94 13.82
N LEU A 42 -2.96 -12.33 13.99
CA LEU A 42 -3.81 -12.67 12.85
C LEU A 42 -4.12 -11.43 11.98
N SER A 43 -4.43 -10.30 12.60
CA SER A 43 -4.71 -9.06 11.86
C SER A 43 -3.47 -8.58 11.09
N GLY A 44 -2.29 -8.59 11.73
CA GLY A 44 -1.03 -8.23 11.08
C GLY A 44 -0.66 -9.18 9.95
N ALA A 45 -0.88 -10.49 10.16
CA ALA A 45 -0.58 -11.52 9.18
C ALA A 45 -1.43 -11.38 7.92
N VAL A 46 -2.71 -11.02 8.03
CA VAL A 46 -3.61 -10.85 6.88
C VAL A 46 -3.26 -9.60 6.07
N THR A 47 -2.86 -8.51 6.74
CA THR A 47 -2.54 -7.23 6.09
C THR A 47 -1.07 -7.08 5.72
N HIS A 48 -0.19 -8.00 6.15
CA HIS A 48 1.27 -7.91 6.03
C HIS A 48 1.84 -6.64 6.69
N THR A 49 1.26 -6.22 7.81
CA THR A 49 1.68 -5.00 8.54
C THR A 49 2.19 -5.34 9.94
N VAL A 50 3.30 -4.75 10.35
CA VAL A 50 3.84 -4.87 11.72
C VAL A 50 3.21 -3.85 12.68
N SER A 51 2.59 -2.78 12.15
CA SER A 51 1.96 -1.71 12.94
C SER A 51 0.81 -2.19 13.83
N THR A 52 0.15 -3.30 13.50
CA THR A 52 -0.92 -3.89 14.34
C THR A 52 -0.41 -4.33 15.70
N ALA A 53 0.85 -4.79 15.80
CA ALA A 53 1.49 -5.11 17.08
C ALA A 53 1.68 -3.86 17.94
N VAL A 54 2.11 -2.75 17.32
CA VAL A 54 2.32 -1.46 17.98
C VAL A 54 1.00 -0.89 18.49
N ILE A 55 -0.06 -0.92 17.67
CA ILE A 55 -1.40 -0.46 18.08
C ILE A 55 -1.88 -1.24 19.31
N VAL A 56 -1.74 -2.56 19.29
CA VAL A 56 -2.17 -3.41 20.40
C VAL A 56 -1.32 -3.21 21.66
N PHE A 57 -0.04 -2.93 21.47
CA PHE A 57 0.87 -2.56 22.56
C PHE A 57 0.44 -1.24 23.23
N GLU A 58 0.21 -0.19 22.44
CA GLU A 58 -0.26 1.12 22.93
C GLU A 58 -1.57 0.97 23.72
N LEU A 59 -2.48 0.11 23.26
CA LEU A 59 -3.75 -0.17 23.94
C LEU A 59 -3.58 -0.93 25.27
N THR A 60 -2.50 -1.69 25.45
CA THR A 60 -2.27 -2.52 26.64
C THR A 60 -1.49 -1.77 27.72
N GLY A 61 -0.69 -0.77 27.36
CA GLY A 61 -0.03 0.15 28.33
C GLY A 61 1.08 -0.48 29.20
N GLN A 62 1.51 -1.72 28.93
CA GLN A 62 2.58 -2.41 29.68
C GLN A 62 3.75 -2.80 28.76
N ILE A 63 4.89 -2.10 28.93
CA ILE A 63 6.08 -2.19 28.06
C ILE A 63 6.92 -3.44 28.33
N SER A 64 6.82 -4.03 29.51
CA SER A 64 7.68 -5.15 29.94
C SER A 64 7.45 -6.45 29.15
N HIS A 65 6.37 -6.58 28.39
CA HIS A 65 6.07 -7.77 27.58
C HIS A 65 6.07 -7.50 26.07
N ILE A 66 6.66 -6.40 25.62
CA ILE A 66 6.61 -5.98 24.21
C ILE A 66 7.43 -6.89 23.27
N LEU A 67 8.60 -7.35 23.72
CA LEU A 67 9.53 -8.16 22.93
C LEU A 67 8.92 -9.48 22.43
N PRO A 68 8.37 -10.36 23.29
CA PRO A 68 7.80 -11.63 22.84
C PRO A 68 6.59 -11.45 21.94
N VAL A 69 5.78 -10.40 22.17
CA VAL A 69 4.60 -10.08 21.34
C VAL A 69 5.02 -9.65 19.94
N MET A 70 6.03 -8.77 19.82
CA MET A 70 6.55 -8.38 18.51
C MET A 70 7.12 -9.56 17.74
N ILE A 71 7.87 -10.45 18.39
CA ILE A 71 8.42 -11.65 17.74
C ILE A 71 7.28 -12.53 17.20
N ALA A 72 6.23 -12.76 17.98
CA ALA A 72 5.08 -13.55 17.55
C ALA A 72 4.37 -12.94 16.32
N VAL A 73 4.19 -11.62 16.27
CA VAL A 73 3.56 -10.95 15.13
C VAL A 73 4.46 -10.95 13.90
N ILE A 74 5.77 -10.76 14.06
CA ILE A 74 6.73 -10.83 12.94
C ILE A 74 6.76 -12.23 12.33
N LEU A 75 6.79 -13.28 13.17
CA LEU A 75 6.72 -14.66 12.70
C LEU A 75 5.42 -14.94 11.94
N ALA A 76 4.28 -14.49 12.48
CA ALA A 76 2.99 -14.63 11.80
C ALA A 76 2.99 -13.91 10.44
N ASN A 77 3.55 -12.70 10.36
CA ASN A 77 3.69 -11.95 9.11
C ASN A 77 4.61 -12.66 8.11
N ALA A 78 5.75 -13.20 8.57
CA ALA A 78 6.68 -13.92 7.71
C ALA A 78 6.05 -15.20 7.12
N VAL A 79 5.30 -15.94 7.94
CA VAL A 79 4.57 -17.13 7.48
C VAL A 79 3.47 -16.74 6.49
N ALA A 80 2.71 -15.68 6.75
CA ALA A 80 1.68 -15.19 5.83
C ALA A 80 2.27 -14.75 4.48
N GLN A 81 3.39 -14.01 4.52
CA GLN A 81 4.14 -13.60 3.32
C GLN A 81 4.63 -14.77 2.47
N SER A 82 5.02 -15.88 3.10
CA SER A 82 5.48 -17.08 2.39
C SER A 82 4.33 -17.83 1.71
N LEU A 83 3.16 -17.87 2.33
CA LEU A 83 2.04 -18.69 1.87
C LEU A 83 1.14 -17.98 0.84
N GLN A 84 0.87 -16.68 1.02
CA GLN A 84 -0.09 -15.95 0.17
C GLN A 84 0.33 -14.49 -0.05
N PRO A 85 0.01 -13.91 -1.23
CA PRO A 85 0.08 -12.47 -1.41
C PRO A 85 -0.90 -11.77 -0.46
N SER A 86 -0.52 -10.59 0.04
CA SER A 86 -1.33 -9.83 1.00
C SER A 86 -2.79 -9.71 0.58
N LEU A 87 -3.72 -9.61 1.54
CA LEU A 87 -5.15 -9.50 1.24
C LEU A 87 -5.45 -8.33 0.27
N TYR A 88 -4.69 -7.23 0.36
CA TYR A 88 -4.82 -6.10 -0.54
C TYR A 88 -4.38 -6.42 -1.97
N ASP A 89 -3.22 -7.08 -2.16
CA ASP A 89 -2.77 -7.52 -3.49
C ASP A 89 -3.77 -8.49 -4.12
N SER A 90 -4.29 -9.42 -3.31
CA SER A 90 -5.32 -10.38 -3.72
C SER A 90 -6.60 -9.68 -4.19
N ILE A 91 -7.10 -8.68 -3.45
CA ILE A 91 -8.29 -7.91 -3.83
C ILE A 91 -8.04 -7.13 -5.13
N ILE A 92 -6.89 -6.45 -5.26
CA ILE A 92 -6.54 -5.68 -6.45
C ILE A 92 -6.51 -6.58 -7.69
N ARG A 93 -5.92 -7.77 -7.58
CA ARG A 93 -5.87 -8.78 -8.63
C ARG A 93 -7.27 -9.26 -9.05
N ILE A 94 -8.15 -9.51 -8.08
CA ILE A 94 -9.53 -9.93 -8.34
C ILE A 94 -10.32 -8.82 -9.03
N LYS A 95 -10.13 -7.56 -8.60
CA LYS A 95 -10.82 -6.40 -9.17
C LYS A 95 -10.27 -5.95 -10.53
N LYS A 96 -9.19 -6.56 -11.03
CA LYS A 96 -8.51 -6.20 -12.29
C LYS A 96 -8.34 -4.69 -12.47
N LEU A 97 -8.06 -3.99 -11.37
CA LEU A 97 -7.79 -2.56 -11.47
C LEU A 97 -6.45 -2.39 -12.20
N PRO A 98 -6.33 -1.43 -13.13
CA PRO A 98 -5.06 -1.07 -13.73
C PRO A 98 -4.21 -0.37 -12.66
N TYR A 99 -3.73 -1.14 -11.69
CA TYR A 99 -2.75 -0.72 -10.72
C TYR A 99 -1.40 -0.92 -11.40
N LEU A 100 -0.63 0.15 -11.55
CA LEU A 100 0.79 0.01 -11.87
C LEU A 100 1.37 -0.79 -10.70
N PRO A 101 1.80 -2.04 -10.88
CA PRO A 101 2.52 -2.71 -9.81
C PRO A 101 3.67 -1.78 -9.44
N GLU A 102 3.73 -1.37 -8.17
CA GLU A 102 4.96 -0.82 -7.65
C GLU A 102 6.04 -1.83 -8.03
N LEU A 103 7.19 -1.37 -8.53
CA LEU A 103 8.33 -2.22 -8.87
C LEU A 103 8.97 -2.79 -7.59
N GLY A 104 8.13 -3.37 -6.74
CA GLY A 104 8.44 -4.07 -5.52
C GLY A 104 9.31 -5.26 -5.85
N TRP A 105 10.29 -5.42 -4.97
CA TRP A 105 11.35 -6.40 -5.03
C TRP A 105 10.73 -7.81 -5.12
N GLY A 106 10.73 -8.40 -6.33
CA GLY A 106 10.14 -9.72 -6.54
C GLY A 106 9.67 -10.02 -7.98
N HIS A 107 9.59 -9.03 -8.86
CA HIS A 107 9.24 -9.24 -10.27
C HIS A 107 10.33 -8.69 -11.20
N GLN A 108 11.52 -9.30 -11.13
CA GLN A 108 12.72 -8.97 -11.92
C GLN A 108 12.51 -9.03 -13.44
N GLU A 109 11.43 -9.65 -13.91
CA GLU A 109 11.16 -9.85 -15.34
C GLU A 109 10.44 -8.67 -16.02
N LYS A 110 9.88 -7.70 -15.28
CA LYS A 110 9.08 -6.59 -15.86
C LYS A 110 9.81 -5.25 -16.00
N TYR A 111 11.12 -5.20 -15.79
CA TYR A 111 11.90 -3.97 -15.90
C TYR A 111 12.28 -3.56 -17.33
N ASN A 112 11.98 -4.38 -18.35
CA ASN A 112 12.36 -4.06 -19.73
C ASN A 112 11.30 -3.27 -20.53
N VAL A 113 10.28 -2.69 -19.88
CA VAL A 113 9.34 -1.81 -20.57
C VAL A 113 9.93 -0.41 -20.62
N ARG A 114 10.35 0.01 -21.81
CA ARG A 114 10.89 1.35 -22.03
C ARG A 114 9.76 2.31 -22.33
N VAL A 115 9.97 3.58 -22.01
CA VAL A 115 8.97 4.64 -22.27
C VAL A 115 8.60 4.70 -23.76
N GLU A 116 9.52 4.30 -24.65
CA GLU A 116 9.30 4.24 -26.10
C GLU A 116 8.20 3.26 -26.56
N ASP A 117 7.90 2.24 -25.76
CA ASP A 117 6.88 1.22 -26.04
C ASP A 117 5.49 1.64 -25.56
N ILE A 118 5.42 2.52 -24.55
CA ILE A 118 4.16 2.99 -23.96
C ILE A 118 3.76 4.36 -24.53
N MET A 119 4.73 5.18 -24.96
CA MET A 119 4.45 6.54 -25.39
C MET A 119 3.62 6.58 -26.68
N VAL A 120 2.49 7.29 -26.63
CA VAL A 120 1.75 7.65 -27.83
C VAL A 120 2.56 8.68 -28.60
N ARG A 121 3.05 8.31 -29.78
CA ARG A 121 3.89 9.18 -30.63
C ARG A 121 3.08 10.25 -31.37
N ASP A 122 1.77 10.04 -31.53
CA ASP A 122 0.86 11.01 -32.13
C ASP A 122 0.38 12.04 -31.09
N VAL A 123 1.23 13.03 -30.82
CA VAL A 123 0.88 14.16 -29.95
C VAL A 123 0.62 15.39 -30.81
N ARG A 124 -0.61 15.88 -30.79
CA ARG A 124 -0.96 17.17 -31.39
C ARG A 124 -0.28 18.29 -30.61
N TYR A 125 0.48 19.13 -31.30
CA TYR A 125 1.18 20.27 -30.73
C TYR A 125 0.69 21.58 -31.33
N ILE A 126 0.77 22.66 -30.54
CA ILE A 126 0.50 24.03 -31.01
C ILE A 126 1.85 24.73 -31.17
N THR A 127 2.08 25.35 -32.33
CA THR A 127 3.26 26.20 -32.52
C THR A 127 2.99 27.63 -32.08
N LEU A 128 4.01 28.33 -31.57
CA LEU A 128 3.93 29.74 -31.19
C LEU A 128 3.51 30.68 -32.34
N ASN A 129 3.62 30.24 -33.59
CA ASN A 129 3.28 31.00 -34.80
C ASN A 129 1.99 30.50 -35.49
N CYS A 130 1.13 29.74 -34.79
CA CYS A 130 -0.15 29.28 -35.34
C CYS A 130 -1.12 30.45 -35.60
N ARG A 131 -1.92 30.35 -36.67
CA ARG A 131 -3.04 31.28 -36.88
C ARG A 131 -4.19 30.94 -35.94
N TYR A 132 -5.01 31.94 -35.63
CA TYR A 132 -6.18 31.75 -34.76
C TYR A 132 -7.13 30.65 -35.25
N ARG A 133 -7.29 30.49 -36.58
CA ARG A 133 -8.16 29.47 -37.18
C ARG A 133 -7.65 28.04 -36.89
N ASP A 134 -6.35 27.80 -37.09
CA ASP A 134 -5.74 26.50 -36.81
C ASP A 134 -5.82 26.16 -35.31
N LEU A 135 -5.68 27.17 -34.45
CA LEU A 135 -5.83 27.02 -33.01
C LEU A 135 -7.29 26.67 -32.63
N GLN A 136 -8.27 27.33 -33.24
CA GLN A 136 -9.68 27.04 -33.07
C GLN A 136 -10.03 25.61 -33.54
N ASP A 137 -9.51 25.17 -34.68
CA ASP A 137 -9.70 23.81 -35.20
C ASP A 137 -9.08 22.74 -34.30
N VAL A 138 -7.90 23.00 -33.72
CA VAL A 138 -7.25 22.09 -32.75
C VAL A 138 -8.04 22.05 -31.44
N LEU A 139 -8.59 23.17 -30.98
CA LEU A 139 -9.43 23.22 -29.78
C LEU A 139 -10.76 22.46 -29.94
N HIS A 140 -11.40 22.57 -31.11
CA HIS A 140 -12.65 21.85 -31.40
C HIS A 140 -12.45 20.37 -31.69
N SER A 141 -11.35 19.99 -32.36
CA SER A 141 -11.07 18.58 -32.69
C SER A 141 -10.55 17.76 -31.51
N THR A 142 -9.89 18.40 -30.54
CA THR A 142 -9.30 17.69 -29.38
C THR A 142 -10.17 17.84 -28.14
N LYS A 143 -10.20 16.86 -27.23
CA LYS A 143 -10.85 16.96 -25.89
C LYS A 143 -9.85 16.99 -24.72
N MET A 144 -8.55 17.09 -25.00
CA MET A 144 -7.50 17.02 -23.98
C MET A 144 -7.39 18.32 -23.17
N LYS A 145 -7.11 18.18 -21.87
CA LYS A 145 -6.98 19.31 -20.92
C LYS A 145 -5.66 20.07 -21.04
N SER A 146 -4.62 19.45 -21.57
CA SER A 146 -3.33 20.08 -21.84
C SER A 146 -2.83 19.72 -23.23
N LEU A 147 -2.19 20.69 -23.88
CA LEU A 147 -1.60 20.58 -25.21
C LEU A 147 -0.12 20.98 -25.12
N ALA A 148 0.74 20.28 -25.84
CA ALA A 148 2.16 20.60 -25.88
C ALA A 148 2.39 21.86 -26.73
N LEU A 149 3.10 22.85 -26.18
CA LEU A 149 3.48 24.08 -26.87
C LEU A 149 4.90 23.94 -27.41
N VAL A 150 5.06 24.12 -28.72
CA VAL A 150 6.28 23.87 -29.46
C VAL A 150 6.74 25.16 -30.16
N GLU A 151 8.02 25.49 -30.12
CA GLU A 151 8.57 26.71 -30.74
C GLU A 151 8.82 26.53 -32.24
N SER A 152 9.33 25.36 -32.61
CA SER A 152 9.58 24.92 -33.99
C SER A 152 9.58 23.39 -34.01
N ALA A 153 9.36 22.75 -35.17
CA ALA A 153 9.23 21.30 -35.30
C ALA A 153 10.36 20.55 -34.55
N GLY A 154 10.04 19.98 -33.38
CA GLY A 154 10.96 19.23 -32.53
C GLY A 154 11.40 19.89 -31.21
N LYS A 155 11.18 21.20 -30.99
CA LYS A 155 11.57 21.89 -29.74
C LYS A 155 10.36 22.27 -28.89
N ARG A 156 10.06 21.44 -27.88
CA ARG A 156 8.98 21.69 -26.91
C ARG A 156 9.40 22.80 -25.95
N LYS A 157 8.59 23.85 -25.82
CA LYS A 157 8.83 24.97 -24.90
C LYS A 157 8.03 24.84 -23.61
N GLY A 158 6.84 24.24 -23.64
CA GLY A 158 5.99 24.11 -22.46
C GLY A 158 4.69 23.38 -22.70
N TRP A 159 3.75 23.53 -21.77
CA TRP A 159 2.41 22.98 -21.82
C TRP A 159 1.39 24.12 -21.76
N ALA A 160 0.41 24.11 -22.66
CA ALA A 160 -0.75 25.00 -22.62
C ALA A 160 -1.96 24.22 -22.09
N SER A 161 -2.60 24.71 -21.03
CA SER A 161 -3.85 24.12 -20.53
C SER A 161 -5.06 24.73 -21.25
N ARG A 162 -6.07 23.89 -21.49
CA ARG A 162 -7.37 24.33 -22.00
C ARG A 162 -8.13 25.04 -20.88
N TRP A 163 -8.57 26.27 -21.14
CA TRP A 163 -9.32 27.10 -20.21
C TRP A 163 -10.82 26.99 -20.48
N GLU A 164 -11.61 26.52 -19.51
CA GLU A 164 -13.08 26.43 -19.58
C GLU A 164 -13.81 27.75 -19.25
N GLY A 165 -13.09 28.89 -19.21
CA GLY A 165 -13.62 30.14 -18.63
C GLY A 165 -13.22 31.46 -19.29
N GLY A 166 -12.93 31.50 -20.59
CA GLY A 166 -12.94 32.77 -21.35
C GLY A 166 -11.89 33.84 -21.00
N SER A 167 -10.74 33.50 -20.41
CA SER A 167 -9.61 34.44 -20.30
C SER A 167 -8.27 33.69 -20.32
N CYS A 168 -7.47 33.96 -21.36
CA CYS A 168 -6.19 33.30 -21.61
C CYS A 168 -5.12 33.78 -20.61
N ARG A 169 -4.51 32.87 -19.84
CA ARG A 169 -3.25 33.11 -19.13
C ARG A 169 -2.21 32.10 -19.61
N THR A 170 -1.15 32.60 -20.22
CA THR A 170 0.09 31.87 -20.46
C THR A 170 0.80 31.65 -19.12
N CYS A 171 1.12 30.39 -18.80
CA CYS A 171 2.10 30.02 -17.77
C CYS A 171 3.45 29.75 -18.41
#